data_AF-A0A955VEG0-F1
#
_entry.id   AF-A0A955VEG0-F1
#
_cell.length_a   1.000
_cell.length_b   1.000
_cell.length_c   1.000
_cell.angle_alpha   90.00
_cell.angle_beta   90.00
_cell.angle_gamma   90.00
#
_symmetry.space_group_name_H-M   'P 1'
#
loop_
_entity.id
_entity.type
_entity.pdbx_description
1 polymer ?
#
loop_
_entity_poly.entity_id
_entity_poly.type
_entity_poly.pdbx_seq_one_letter_code
_entity_poly.pdbx_strand_id
1 'polypeptide(L)'
;LRFYPYHLWAAPPGRMLSETVASHLQRARVVGFGSRDAAADYELLGQVTALEEKDVTEEDWRAHLAMRFQLVETRTGRVVWEHAFDEEKKVAERKPRAVVAAMDAILDEQLEGLTAALDGYLASVEQARGVPVGDAREDAP
;
A
#
# COMPACT_ATOMS: atom_id res chain seq x y z
N LEU A 1 5.72 -2.73 -28.70
CA LEU A 1 6.49 -3.45 -27.65
C LEU A 1 7.96 -3.12 -27.84
N ARG A 2 8.49 -2.11 -27.12
CA ARG A 2 9.91 -1.75 -27.17
C ARG A 2 10.55 -2.25 -25.87
N PHE A 3 11.40 -3.26 -26.00
CA PHE A 3 12.30 -3.72 -24.93
C PHE A 3 13.40 -2.67 -24.75
N TYR A 4 13.50 -2.06 -23.57
CA TYR A 4 14.64 -1.21 -23.21
C TYR A 4 15.70 -2.04 -22.47
N PRO A 5 16.99 -1.84 -22.80
CA PRO A 5 18.05 -2.71 -22.32
C PRO A 5 18.46 -2.33 -20.89
N TYR A 6 18.63 -3.37 -20.08
CA TYR A 6 18.98 -3.47 -18.68
C TYR A 6 20.32 -2.81 -18.24
N HIS A 7 20.74 -1.69 -18.85
CA HIS A 7 22.13 -1.23 -18.82
C HIS A 7 22.56 -0.32 -17.65
N LEU A 8 21.68 0.03 -16.70
CA LEU A 8 22.03 1.01 -15.66
C LEU A 8 21.91 0.53 -14.21
N TRP A 9 21.50 -0.72 -13.97
CA TRP A 9 21.22 -1.20 -12.62
C TRP A 9 22.10 -2.39 -12.28
N ALA A 10 22.86 -2.29 -11.18
CA ALA A 10 23.71 -3.37 -10.67
C ALA A 10 22.90 -4.58 -10.13
N ALA A 11 21.60 -4.40 -9.91
CA ALA A 11 20.62 -5.43 -9.57
C ALA A 11 19.29 -5.15 -10.30
N PRO A 12 18.44 -6.15 -10.60
CA PRO A 12 17.18 -5.93 -11.30
C PRO A 12 16.31 -4.88 -10.56
N PRO A 13 15.75 -3.89 -11.28
CA PRO A 13 15.01 -2.80 -10.68
C PRO A 13 13.92 -3.19 -9.68
N GLY A 14 13.17 -4.23 -10.04
CA GLY A 14 12.13 -4.77 -9.18
C GLY A 14 12.66 -5.29 -7.85
N ARG A 15 13.90 -5.78 -7.77
CA ARG A 15 14.47 -6.35 -6.54
C ARG A 15 14.84 -5.27 -5.54
N MET A 16 15.58 -4.25 -5.97
CA MET A 16 15.98 -3.15 -5.09
C MET A 16 14.78 -2.40 -4.54
N LEU A 17 13.75 -2.19 -5.37
CA LEU A 17 12.58 -1.47 -4.90
C LEU A 17 11.63 -2.35 -4.08
N SER A 18 11.51 -3.65 -4.37
CA SER A 18 10.76 -4.55 -3.50
C SER A 18 11.38 -4.60 -2.10
N GLU A 19 12.71 -4.56 -2.00
CA GLU A 19 13.43 -4.43 -0.73
C GLU A 19 13.17 -3.07 -0.06
N THR A 20 13.15 -1.97 -0.81
CA THR A 20 12.82 -0.63 -0.29
C THR A 20 11.36 -0.54 0.19
N VAL A 21 10.40 -0.99 -0.62
CA VAL A 21 8.96 -1.01 -0.30
C VAL A 21 8.72 -1.91 0.92
N ALA A 22 9.30 -3.11 0.96
CA ALA A 22 9.21 -3.99 2.12
C ALA A 22 9.85 -3.35 3.37
N SER A 23 11.01 -2.70 3.22
CA SER A 23 11.67 -1.99 4.31
C SER A 23 10.86 -0.80 4.81
N HIS A 24 10.16 -0.08 3.93
CA HIS A 24 9.31 1.05 4.29
C HIS A 24 8.01 0.61 4.93
N LEU A 25 7.35 -0.42 4.43
CA LEU A 25 6.19 -1.03 5.08
C LEU A 25 6.55 -1.56 6.49
N GLN A 26 7.75 -2.14 6.65
CA GLN A 26 8.27 -2.54 7.96
C GLN A 26 8.56 -1.35 8.88
N ARG A 27 9.08 -0.24 8.34
CA ARG A 27 9.42 0.97 9.10
C ARG A 27 8.19 1.82 9.45
N ALA A 28 7.22 1.91 8.56
CA ALA A 28 5.99 2.69 8.70
C ALA A 28 5.05 2.14 9.79
N ARG A 29 5.35 0.96 10.37
CA ARG A 29 4.54 0.32 11.43
C ARG A 29 3.04 0.33 11.09
N VAL A 30 2.70 0.12 9.82
CA VAL A 30 1.32 -0.14 9.41
C VAL A 30 0.96 -1.51 9.99
N VAL A 31 0.49 -1.47 11.24
CA VAL A 31 -0.12 -2.52 12.05
C VAL A 31 0.45 -3.93 11.83
N GLY A 32 1.48 -4.30 12.60
CA GLY A 32 1.74 -5.70 12.92
C GLY A 32 2.47 -6.54 11.86
N PHE A 33 3.59 -6.07 11.30
CA PHE A 33 4.63 -7.00 10.80
C PHE A 33 5.34 -7.63 12.01
N GLY A 34 4.67 -8.54 12.72
CA GLY A 34 5.13 -9.11 13.97
C GLY A 34 4.56 -10.50 14.23
N SER A 35 5.37 -11.50 13.92
CA SER A 35 5.26 -12.93 14.24
C SER A 35 3.98 -13.66 13.81
N ARG A 36 4.19 -14.81 13.15
CA ARG A 36 3.21 -15.89 12.93
C ARG A 36 2.60 -16.47 14.23
N ASP A 37 2.81 -15.84 15.39
CA ASP A 37 2.65 -16.44 16.71
C ASP A 37 1.55 -15.80 17.58
N ALA A 38 0.84 -14.79 17.08
CA ALA A 38 -0.41 -14.33 17.68
C ALA A 38 -1.51 -14.34 16.62
N ALA A 39 -2.68 -14.88 16.96
CA ALA A 39 -3.83 -14.96 16.08
C ALA A 39 -4.35 -13.54 15.75
N ALA A 40 -3.79 -12.91 14.73
CA ALA A 40 -4.29 -11.64 14.21
C ALA A 40 -5.66 -11.87 13.58
N ASP A 41 -6.64 -11.03 13.89
CA ASP A 41 -7.98 -11.10 13.29
C ASP A 41 -7.98 -10.68 11.80
N TYR A 42 -6.98 -9.91 11.40
CA TYR A 42 -6.83 -9.38 10.04
C TYR A 42 -5.38 -9.47 9.54
N GLU A 43 -5.22 -9.67 8.23
CA GLU A 43 -3.96 -9.64 7.50
C GLU A 43 -4.00 -8.54 6.43
N LEU A 44 -3.00 -7.67 6.40
CA LEU A 44 -2.86 -6.64 5.35
C LEU A 44 -1.91 -7.17 4.26
N LEU A 45 -2.45 -7.36 3.06
CA LEU A 45 -1.72 -7.77 1.87
C LEU A 45 -1.43 -6.55 1.00
N GLY A 46 -0.17 -6.38 0.57
CA GLY A 46 0.25 -5.36 -0.37
C GLY A 46 0.79 -5.98 -1.66
N GLN A 47 0.36 -5.46 -2.81
CA GLN A 47 0.80 -5.87 -4.14
C GLN A 47 1.22 -4.66 -4.95
N VAL A 48 2.44 -4.70 -5.51
CA VAL A 48 2.89 -3.73 -6.52
C VAL A 48 2.29 -4.13 -7.87
N THR A 49 1.51 -3.24 -8.48
CA THR A 49 0.83 -3.48 -9.77
C THR A 49 1.52 -2.79 -10.94
N ALA A 50 2.20 -1.67 -10.69
CA ALA A 50 3.08 -1.06 -11.66
C ALA A 50 4.34 -0.55 -10.97
N LEU A 51 5.47 -0.78 -11.63
CA LEU A 51 6.71 -0.19 -11.22
C LEU A 51 7.62 0.08 -12.39
N GLU A 52 7.70 1.34 -12.78
CA GLU A 52 8.41 1.69 -14.00
C GLU A 52 8.85 3.15 -14.03
N GLU A 53 9.71 3.39 -14.99
CA GLU A 53 10.13 4.70 -15.42
C GLU A 53 9.34 5.06 -16.68
N LYS A 54 8.75 6.25 -16.71
CA LYS A 54 8.09 6.79 -17.90
C LYS A 54 8.92 7.93 -18.48
N ASP A 55 9.54 7.65 -19.62
CA ASP A 55 10.10 8.66 -20.52
C ASP A 55 8.96 9.29 -21.32
N VAL A 56 8.38 10.38 -20.81
CA VAL A 56 7.32 11.12 -21.53
C VAL A 56 7.95 11.99 -22.61
N THR A 57 9.07 12.65 -22.30
CA THR A 57 9.94 13.39 -23.24
C THR A 57 11.39 13.40 -22.74
N GLU A 58 12.35 13.93 -23.51
CA GLU A 58 13.75 14.08 -23.05
C GLU A 58 13.90 14.95 -21.79
N GLU A 59 12.92 15.83 -21.51
CA GLU A 59 12.88 16.76 -20.36
C GLU A 59 11.80 16.40 -19.32
N ASP A 60 10.96 15.38 -19.60
CA ASP A 60 9.90 14.91 -18.71
C ASP A 60 10.06 13.42 -18.46
N TRP A 61 10.84 13.14 -17.41
CA TRP A 61 11.10 11.81 -16.88
C TRP A 61 10.29 11.62 -15.61
N ARG A 62 9.57 10.51 -15.51
CA ARG A 62 8.68 10.24 -14.37
C ARG A 62 8.93 8.87 -13.77
N ALA A 63 8.86 8.82 -12.46
CA ALA A 63 8.68 7.58 -11.72
C ALA A 63 7.19 7.26 -11.68
N HIS A 64 6.82 6.01 -11.96
CA HIS A 64 5.47 5.50 -11.85
C HIS A 64 5.43 4.34 -10.84
N LEU A 65 4.60 4.48 -9.81
CA LEU A 65 4.34 3.45 -8.81
C LEU A 65 2.83 3.29 -8.66
N ALA A 66 2.36 2.06 -8.87
CA ALA A 66 0.98 1.68 -8.56
C ALA A 66 0.98 0.48 -7.62
N MET A 67 0.13 0.53 -6.60
CA MET A 67 -0.01 -0.53 -5.61
C MET A 67 -1.47 -0.76 -5.24
N ARG A 68 -1.76 -1.99 -4.82
CA ARG A 68 -3.02 -2.41 -4.22
C ARG A 68 -2.75 -2.97 -2.83
N PHE A 69 -3.64 -2.64 -1.89
CA PHE A 69 -3.68 -3.18 -0.55
C PHE A 69 -5.04 -3.82 -0.28
N GLN A 70 -5.02 -4.93 0.45
CA GLN A 70 -6.23 -5.66 0.85
C GLN A 70 -6.12 -6.03 2.32
N LEU A 71 -7.15 -5.74 3.10
CA LEU A 71 -7.29 -6.28 4.45
C LEU A 71 -8.14 -7.54 4.38
N VAL A 72 -7.62 -8.65 4.89
CA VAL A 72 -8.26 -9.96 4.85
C VAL A 72 -8.60 -10.39 6.28
N GLU A 73 -9.86 -10.73 6.56
CA GLU A 73 -10.25 -11.35 7.83
C GLU A 73 -9.68 -12.78 7.88
N THR A 74 -8.76 -13.05 8.81
CA THR A 74 -8.01 -14.32 8.85
C THR A 74 -8.91 -15.53 9.08
N ARG A 75 -10.00 -15.35 9.83
CA ARG A 75 -10.97 -16.40 10.13
C ARG A 75 -11.78 -16.86 8.92
N THR A 76 -12.12 -15.94 8.02
CA THR A 76 -13.00 -16.23 6.87
C THR A 76 -12.27 -16.20 5.52
N GLY A 77 -11.04 -15.67 5.49
CA GLY A 77 -10.27 -15.43 4.28
C GLY A 77 -10.88 -14.35 3.37
N ARG A 78 -11.86 -13.59 3.85
CA ARG A 78 -12.58 -12.59 3.04
C ARG A 78 -11.82 -11.28 3.05
N VAL A 79 -11.71 -10.67 1.88
CA VAL A 79 -11.30 -9.27 1.77
C VAL A 79 -12.41 -8.40 2.35
N VAL A 80 -12.07 -7.64 3.39
CA VAL A 80 -13.02 -6.79 4.11
C VAL A 80 -12.78 -5.30 3.84
N TRP A 81 -11.62 -4.96 3.29
CA TRP A 81 -11.25 -3.62 2.88
C TRP A 81 -10.20 -3.66 1.76
N GLU A 82 -10.24 -2.69 0.85
CA GLU A 82 -9.26 -2.54 -0.22
C GLU A 82 -8.86 -1.07 -0.36
N HIS A 83 -7.62 -0.84 -0.79
CA HIS A 83 -7.13 0.45 -1.19
C HIS A 83 -6.15 0.29 -2.37
N ALA A 84 -6.11 1.25 -3.28
CA ALA A 84 -5.16 1.23 -4.37
C ALA A 84 -4.80 2.65 -4.79
N PHE A 85 -3.58 2.81 -5.27
CA PHE A 85 -3.10 4.05 -5.87
C PHE A 85 -2.32 3.75 -7.15
N ASP A 86 -2.27 4.74 -8.03
CA ASP A 86 -1.53 4.75 -9.29
C ASP A 86 -1.02 6.18 -9.48
N GLU A 87 0.26 6.39 -9.18
CA GLU A 87 0.81 7.73 -9.02
C GLU A 87 2.13 7.89 -9.80
N GLU A 88 2.33 9.11 -10.26
CA GLU A 88 3.52 9.51 -11.00
C GLU A 88 4.19 10.72 -10.36
N LYS A 89 5.52 10.72 -10.32
CA LYS A 89 6.30 11.86 -9.82
C LYS A 89 7.43 12.20 -10.77
N LYS A 90 7.58 13.50 -11.04
CA LYS A 90 8.64 14.00 -11.92
C LYS A 90 10.00 13.76 -11.27
N VAL A 91 10.95 13.28 -12.07
CA VAL A 91 12.32 13.02 -11.64
C VAL A 91 13.21 14.15 -12.15
N ALA A 92 13.89 14.84 -11.23
CA ALA A 92 14.70 16.01 -11.55
C ALA A 92 15.99 15.65 -12.34
N GLU A 93 16.53 14.45 -12.12
CA GLU A 93 17.75 13.98 -12.76
C GLU A 93 17.51 12.61 -13.41
N ARG A 94 17.99 12.42 -14.65
CA ARG A 94 17.92 11.14 -15.39
C ARG A 94 18.93 10.12 -14.82
N LYS A 95 18.83 9.83 -13.52
CA LYS A 95 19.68 8.90 -12.79
C LYS A 95 18.79 7.87 -12.09
N PRO A 96 19.13 6.58 -12.13
CA PRO A 96 18.34 5.53 -11.48
C PRO A 96 18.04 5.81 -9.99
N ARG A 97 18.99 6.41 -9.27
CA ARG A 97 18.80 6.79 -7.86
C ARG A 97 17.71 7.86 -7.66
N ALA A 98 17.59 8.80 -8.60
CA ALA A 98 16.57 9.83 -8.53
C ALA A 98 15.16 9.27 -8.81
N VAL A 99 15.06 8.27 -9.70
CA VAL A 99 13.81 7.53 -9.95
C VAL A 99 13.36 6.80 -8.69
N VAL A 100 14.28 6.07 -8.05
CA VAL A 100 14.00 5.37 -6.78
C VAL A 100 13.58 6.35 -5.69
N ALA A 101 14.26 7.50 -5.55
CA ALA A 101 13.88 8.52 -4.58
C ALA A 101 12.50 9.13 -4.86
N ALA A 102 12.12 9.29 -6.13
CA ALA A 102 10.79 9.75 -6.50
C ALA A 102 9.71 8.70 -6.18
N MET A 103 9.99 7.41 -6.39
CA MET A 103 9.11 6.30 -6.00
C MET A 103 8.96 6.19 -4.48
N ASP A 104 10.05 6.40 -3.75
CA ASP A 104 10.07 6.45 -2.29
C ASP A 104 9.13 7.56 -1.78
N ALA A 105 9.23 8.74 -2.39
CA ALA A 105 8.37 9.86 -2.05
C ALA A 105 6.90 9.62 -2.40
N ILE A 106 6.59 8.90 -3.50
CA ILE A 106 5.21 8.47 -3.79
C ILE A 106 4.74 7.54 -2.68
N LEU A 107 5.54 6.53 -2.33
CA LEU A 107 5.15 5.54 -1.34
C LEU A 107 4.88 6.18 0.03
N ASP A 108 5.76 7.07 0.49
CA ASP A 108 5.59 7.76 1.77
C ASP A 108 4.29 8.57 1.81
N GLU A 109 4.01 9.37 0.76
CA GLU A 109 2.79 10.18 0.64
C GLU A 109 1.52 9.30 0.65
N GLN A 110 1.56 8.14 0.00
CA GLN A 110 0.40 7.24 -0.07
C GLN A 110 0.23 6.41 1.20
N LEU A 111 1.31 6.05 1.91
CA LEU A 111 1.24 5.29 3.16
C LEU A 111 0.66 6.12 4.31
N GLU A 112 0.90 7.42 4.34
CA GLU A 112 0.23 8.33 5.28
C GLU A 112 -1.28 8.29 5.10
N GLY A 113 -1.76 8.40 3.85
CA GLY A 113 -3.18 8.30 3.53
C GLY A 113 -3.78 6.91 3.81
N LEU A 114 -3.02 5.85 3.52
CA LEU A 114 -3.42 4.47 3.79
C LEU A 114 -3.64 4.23 5.28
N THR A 115 -2.74 4.72 6.14
CA THR A 115 -2.83 4.52 7.59
C THR A 115 -4.09 5.19 8.14
N ALA A 116 -4.36 6.44 7.72
CA ALA A 116 -5.57 7.14 8.13
C ALA A 116 -6.86 6.43 7.65
N ALA A 117 -6.87 5.90 6.43
CA ALA A 117 -8.00 5.16 5.89
C ALA A 117 -8.23 3.83 6.63
N LEU A 118 -7.16 3.14 7.00
CA LEU A 118 -7.22 1.89 7.76
C LEU A 118 -7.73 2.13 9.19
N ASP A 119 -7.26 3.17 9.87
CA ASP A 119 -7.74 3.56 11.21
C ASP A 119 -9.24 3.87 11.20
N GLY A 120 -9.70 4.63 10.20
CA GLY A 120 -11.12 4.92 10.03
C GLY A 120 -11.97 3.67 9.78
N TYR A 121 -11.46 2.73 8.97
CA TYR A 121 -12.13 1.45 8.73
C TYR A 121 -12.22 0.62 10.02
N LEU A 122 -11.11 0.43 10.73
CA LEU A 122 -11.07 -0.38 11.95
C LEU A 122 -11.98 0.21 13.03
N ALA A 123 -11.97 1.52 13.23
CA ALA A 123 -12.88 2.20 14.15
C ALA A 123 -14.37 1.97 13.79
N SER A 124 -14.71 1.91 12.50
CA SER A 124 -16.08 1.61 12.05
C SER A 124 -16.50 0.17 12.37
N VAL A 125 -15.57 -0.78 12.25
CA VAL A 125 -15.81 -2.20 12.58
C VAL A 125 -16.00 -2.38 14.08
N GLU A 126 -15.21 -1.70 14.90
CA GLU A 126 -15.36 -1.73 16.37
C GLU A 126 -16.71 -1.16 16.82
N GLN A 127 -17.15 -0.04 16.24
CA GLN A 127 -18.47 0.53 16.51
C GLN A 127 -19.59 -0.45 16.12
N ALA A 128 -19.48 -1.09 14.96
CA ALA A 128 -20.46 -2.09 14.52
C ALA A 128 -20.51 -3.33 15.42
N ARG A 129 -19.38 -3.74 16.02
CA ARG A 129 -19.33 -4.83 17.01
C ARG A 129 -19.84 -4.41 18.40
N GLY A 130 -19.73 -3.12 18.74
CA GLY A 130 -20.05 -2.56 20.04
C GLY A 130 -21.52 -2.12 20.25
N VAL A 131 -22.39 -2.20 19.24
CA VAL A 131 -23.83 -1.91 19.40
C VAL A 131 -24.54 -3.12 20.03
N PRO A 132 -25.00 -3.04 21.30
CA PRO A 132 -25.93 -4.03 21.83
C PRO A 132 -27.28 -3.86 21.11
N VAL A 133 -27.78 -4.95 20.52
CA VAL A 133 -29.19 -5.07 20.15
C VAL A 133 -29.99 -5.20 21.45
N GLY A 134 -30.46 -4.08 21.98
CA GLY A 134 -31.56 -4.01 22.95
C GLY A 134 -32.53 -2.93 22.47
N ASP A 135 -33.83 -3.11 22.40
CA ASP A 135 -34.69 -4.22 22.77
C ASP A 135 -35.95 -4.10 21.89
N ALA A 136 -36.57 -5.21 21.52
CA ALA A 136 -37.84 -5.21 20.81
C ALA A 136 -38.99 -5.45 21.81
N ARG A 137 -39.97 -4.53 21.83
CA ARG A 137 -41.30 -4.61 22.51
C ARG A 137 -41.22 -4.28 24.01
N GLU A 138 -41.93 -3.28 24.50
CA GLU A 138 -43.34 -3.25 24.96
C GLU A 138 -43.58 -1.76 25.35
N ASP A 139 -44.60 -1.01 24.93
CA ASP A 139 -46.03 -1.16 25.19
C ASP A 139 -46.84 -0.40 24.13
N ALA A 140 -47.87 -1.06 23.59
CA ALA A 140 -48.99 -0.44 22.91
C ALA A 140 -50.05 -0.03 23.97
N PRO A 141 -50.89 0.99 23.69
CA PRO A 141 -51.56 1.81 24.70
C PRO A 141 -52.67 1.12 25.50
#